data_AF-A0A9W7BLC4-F1
#
_entry.id   AF-A0A9W7BLC4-F1
#
_cell.length_a   1.000
_cell.length_b   1.000
_cell.length_c   1.000
_cell.angle_alpha   90.00
_cell.angle_beta   90.00
_cell.angle_gamma   90.00
#
_symmetry.space_group_name_H-M   'P 1'
#
loop_
_entity.id
_entity.type
_entity.pdbx_description
1 polymer ?
#
loop_
_entity_poly.entity_id
_entity_poly.type
_entity_poly.pdbx_seq_one_letter_code
_entity_poly.pdbx_strand_id
1 'polypeptide(L)'
;MTSGLISFIIDFLEEFVSQSASLDSRNTQLLGSLIDFVRSNNDVAKVEEFFDGNVEELDGNFMAHLSRQEKRLLSSPSATVETAKLLDMFKVIKVLVMDAQGRALSEGGDVAVIVNQLLQYDDDETRVQVMRAGLEARDAEWKQQFFEKIEEVIGETEGIKSDDGREMRRRLETLQKNRNEFL
;
A
#
# COMPACT_ATOMS: atom_id res chain seq x y z
N MET A 1 -2.97 -1.26 24.26
CA MET A 1 -1.66 -1.82 23.85
C MET A 1 -0.92 -0.96 22.80
N THR A 2 -1.57 0.04 22.21
CA THR A 2 -1.04 0.94 21.16
C THR A 2 0.00 1.96 21.61
N SER A 3 -0.03 2.41 22.87
CA SER A 3 0.85 3.48 23.38
C SER A 3 2.35 3.11 23.45
N GLY A 4 2.69 1.83 23.63
CA GLY A 4 4.10 1.39 23.70
C GLY A 4 4.79 1.32 22.34
N LEU A 5 4.04 1.02 21.28
CA LEU A 5 4.53 0.93 19.91
C LEU A 5 4.93 2.32 19.38
N ILE A 6 4.13 3.33 19.74
CA ILE A 6 4.33 4.73 19.33
C ILE A 6 5.54 5.34 20.03
N SER A 7 5.74 5.10 21.33
CA SER A 7 6.92 5.61 22.07
C SER A 7 8.24 5.05 21.55
N PHE A 8 8.22 3.81 21.07
CA PHE A 8 9.39 3.14 20.49
C PHE A 8 9.73 3.62 19.08
N ILE A 9 8.72 4.00 18.31
CA ILE A 9 8.86 4.71 17.03
C ILE A 9 9.57 6.05 17.28
N ILE A 10 9.18 6.78 18.33
CA ILE A 10 9.75 8.10 18.65
C ILE A 10 11.26 8.04 18.94
N ASP A 11 11.71 7.13 19.82
CA ASP A 11 13.12 7.06 20.24
C ASP A 11 14.08 6.65 19.10
N PHE A 12 13.60 5.90 18.11
CA PHE A 12 14.44 5.35 17.03
C PHE A 12 14.55 6.30 15.83
N LEU A 13 13.54 7.15 15.61
CA LEU A 13 13.53 8.13 14.53
C LEU A 13 14.57 9.25 14.73
N GLU A 14 15.06 9.46 15.95
CA GLU A 14 16.21 10.34 16.24
C GLU A 14 17.51 9.85 15.58
N GLU A 15 17.64 8.55 15.31
CA GLU A 15 18.85 7.91 14.77
C GLU A 15 18.80 7.70 13.24
N PHE A 16 17.59 7.60 12.66
CA PHE A 16 17.36 7.34 11.23
C PHE A 16 17.72 8.52 10.30
N VAL A 17 17.48 9.77 10.74
CA VAL A 17 17.80 10.98 9.97
C VAL A 17 19.32 11.13 9.78
N SER A 18 20.12 10.59 10.69
CA SER A 18 21.58 10.61 10.60
C SER A 18 22.13 9.72 9.48
N GLN A 19 21.38 8.74 8.97
CA GLN A 19 21.92 7.68 8.08
C GLN A 19 21.35 7.69 6.65
N SER A 20 20.31 8.47 6.35
CA SER A 20 19.53 8.38 5.10
C SER A 20 20.02 9.27 3.94
N ALA A 21 21.28 9.75 3.97
CA ALA A 21 21.87 10.70 3.02
C ALA A 21 22.03 10.23 1.54
N SER A 22 21.37 9.15 1.09
CA SER A 22 21.53 8.61 -0.27
C SER A 22 20.24 8.16 -0.98
N LEU A 23 19.07 8.61 -0.54
CA LEU A 23 17.79 8.20 -1.12
C LEU A 23 17.13 9.29 -1.98
N ASP A 24 16.38 8.86 -2.99
CA ASP A 24 15.63 9.67 -3.97
C ASP A 24 14.84 10.79 -3.29
N SER A 25 15.18 12.05 -3.61
CA SER A 25 14.92 13.21 -2.75
C SER A 25 13.44 13.41 -2.39
N ARG A 26 12.51 13.15 -3.32
CA ARG A 26 11.08 13.40 -3.11
C ARG A 26 10.42 12.35 -2.20
N ASN A 27 10.62 11.06 -2.49
CA ASN A 27 10.05 9.98 -1.66
C ASN A 27 10.72 9.90 -0.29
N THR A 28 11.99 10.28 -0.21
CA THR A 28 12.73 10.38 1.05
C THR A 28 12.26 11.56 1.89
N GLN A 29 11.96 12.71 1.27
CA GLN A 29 11.34 13.84 1.96
C GLN A 29 9.93 13.51 2.43
N LEU A 30 9.13 12.79 1.63
CA LEU A 30 7.79 12.37 2.02
C LEU A 30 7.85 11.41 3.21
N LEU A 31 8.74 10.42 3.16
CA LEU A 31 9.00 9.49 4.26
C LEU A 31 9.50 10.23 5.51
N GLY A 32 10.42 11.18 5.35
CA GLY A 32 10.93 12.03 6.42
C GLY A 32 9.87 12.93 7.03
N SER A 33 8.97 13.49 6.22
CA SER A 33 7.85 14.33 6.68
C SER A 33 6.78 13.49 7.40
N LEU A 34 6.53 12.27 6.92
CA LEU A 34 5.63 11.30 7.55
C LEU A 34 6.19 10.87 8.91
N ILE A 35 7.50 10.66 8.98
CA ILE A 35 8.26 10.43 10.21
C ILE A 35 8.16 11.62 11.19
N ASP A 36 8.39 12.85 10.73
CA ASP A 36 8.30 14.06 11.56
C ASP A 36 6.87 14.35 12.04
N PHE A 37 5.87 14.05 11.20
CA PHE A 37 4.46 14.24 11.51
C PHE A 37 3.97 13.25 12.57
N VAL A 38 4.33 11.96 12.44
CA VAL A 38 4.07 10.93 13.45
C VAL A 38 4.82 11.24 14.75
N ARG A 39 6.05 11.79 14.68
CA ARG A 39 6.83 12.23 15.85
C ARG A 39 6.16 13.37 16.62
N SER A 40 5.50 14.28 15.89
CA SER A 40 4.93 15.51 16.47
C SER A 40 3.48 15.34 16.96
N ASN A 41 2.84 14.20 16.67
CA ASN A 41 1.43 13.95 16.98
C ASN A 41 1.22 12.54 17.54
N ASN A 42 0.94 12.44 18.86
CA ASN A 42 0.57 11.20 19.55
C ASN A 42 -0.90 10.77 19.32
N ASP A 43 -1.54 11.33 18.30
CA ASP A 43 -2.97 11.21 18.03
C ASP A 43 -3.19 10.39 16.76
N VAL A 44 -3.80 9.22 16.92
CA VAL A 44 -4.09 8.28 15.82
C VAL A 44 -4.94 8.94 14.74
N ALA A 45 -5.92 9.77 15.12
CA ALA A 45 -6.80 10.43 14.17
C ALA A 45 -6.04 11.42 13.25
N LYS A 46 -5.01 12.09 13.78
CA LYS A 46 -4.18 13.00 12.99
C LYS A 46 -3.28 12.24 12.02
N VAL A 47 -2.77 11.09 12.45
CA VAL A 47 -1.97 10.22 11.57
C VAL A 47 -2.85 9.72 10.42
N GLU A 48 -4.06 9.25 10.69
CA GLU A 48 -5.04 8.89 9.65
C GLU A 48 -5.34 10.06 8.70
N GLU A 49 -5.59 11.26 9.23
CA GLU A 49 -5.83 12.48 8.43
C GLU A 49 -4.65 12.83 7.50
N PHE A 50 -3.41 12.59 7.95
CA PHE A 50 -2.24 12.76 7.09
C PHE A 50 -2.22 11.76 5.94
N PHE A 51 -2.51 10.48 6.19
CA PHE A 51 -2.53 9.46 5.14
C PHE A 51 -3.65 9.74 4.13
N ASP A 52 -4.85 10.10 4.59
CA ASP A 52 -5.97 10.44 3.72
C ASP A 52 -5.69 11.71 2.91
N GLY A 53 -5.08 12.73 3.52
CA GLY A 53 -4.74 13.99 2.87
C GLY A 53 -3.58 13.92 1.86
N ASN A 54 -2.80 12.83 1.85
CA ASN A 54 -1.66 12.64 0.95
C ASN A 54 -1.81 11.37 0.08
N VAL A 55 -3.02 10.85 -0.09
CA VAL A 55 -3.26 9.56 -0.76
C VAL A 55 -2.79 9.53 -2.21
N GLU A 56 -2.76 10.68 -2.90
CA GLU A 56 -2.26 10.79 -4.28
C GLU A 56 -0.74 10.60 -4.35
N GLU A 57 0.01 11.10 -3.38
CA GLU A 57 1.46 10.92 -3.30
C GLU A 57 1.85 9.54 -2.75
N LEU A 58 0.96 8.91 -2.00
CA LEU A 58 1.12 7.57 -1.45
C LEU A 58 0.59 6.54 -2.45
N ASP A 59 1.16 6.50 -3.66
CA ASP A 59 0.70 5.65 -4.77
C ASP A 59 1.42 4.29 -4.86
N GLY A 60 1.20 3.56 -5.96
CA GLY A 60 1.92 2.31 -6.24
C GLY A 60 3.45 2.46 -6.32
N ASN A 61 3.97 3.62 -6.74
CA ASN A 61 5.40 3.88 -6.78
C ASN A 61 5.98 4.07 -5.38
N PHE A 62 5.25 4.75 -4.50
CA PHE A 62 5.62 4.88 -3.09
C PHE A 62 5.67 3.51 -2.40
N MET A 63 4.66 2.66 -2.63
CA MET A 63 4.64 1.28 -2.10
C MET A 63 5.79 0.42 -2.63
N ALA A 64 6.08 0.52 -3.94
CA ALA A 64 7.25 -0.15 -4.52
C ALA A 64 8.56 0.35 -3.90
N HIS A 65 8.66 1.65 -3.61
CA HIS A 65 9.81 2.23 -2.93
C HIS A 65 9.95 1.68 -1.49
N LEU A 66 8.88 1.69 -0.69
CA LEU A 66 8.87 1.11 0.67
C LEU A 66 9.31 -0.36 0.64
N SER A 67 8.78 -1.16 -0.28
CA SER A 67 9.14 -2.57 -0.45
C SER A 67 10.60 -2.77 -0.85
N ARG A 68 11.18 -1.87 -1.66
CA ARG A 68 12.62 -1.91 -1.97
C ARG A 68 13.47 -1.61 -0.75
N GLN A 69 13.09 -0.63 0.08
CA GLN A 69 13.85 -0.33 1.31
C GLN A 69 13.77 -1.47 2.33
N GLU A 70 12.59 -2.08 2.50
CA GLU A 70 12.42 -3.25 3.36
C GLU A 70 13.32 -4.41 2.91
N LYS A 71 13.35 -4.73 1.61
CA LYS A 71 14.23 -5.77 1.05
C LYS A 71 15.71 -5.47 1.30
N ARG A 72 16.14 -4.21 1.14
CA ARG A 72 17.52 -3.79 1.42
C ARG A 72 17.89 -4.04 2.88
N LEU A 73 17.00 -3.67 3.81
CA LEU A 73 17.20 -3.89 5.24
C LEU A 73 17.27 -5.38 5.60
N LEU A 74 16.35 -6.19 5.06
CA LEU A 74 16.36 -7.66 5.24
C LEU A 74 17.63 -8.32 4.68
N SER A 75 18.19 -7.78 3.60
CA SER A 75 19.43 -8.29 2.99
C SER A 75 20.71 -7.84 3.68
N SER A 76 20.62 -6.98 4.71
CA SER A 76 21.78 -6.47 5.43
C SER A 76 22.41 -7.58 6.30
N PRO A 77 23.72 -7.85 6.20
CA PRO A 77 24.39 -8.91 6.97
C PRO A 77 24.34 -8.72 8.50
N SER A 78 24.04 -7.50 8.96
CA SER A 78 23.92 -7.14 10.37
C SER A 78 22.46 -6.80 10.69
N ALA A 79 21.63 -7.83 10.82
CA ALA A 79 20.31 -7.71 11.44
C ALA A 79 20.52 -7.40 12.93
N THR A 80 20.46 -6.12 13.30
CA THR A 80 20.45 -5.68 14.69
C THR A 80 19.01 -5.63 15.21
N VAL A 81 18.84 -5.45 16.52
CA VAL A 81 17.51 -5.26 17.10
C VAL A 81 16.84 -4.07 16.42
N GLU A 82 17.58 -2.99 16.20
CA GLU A 82 17.18 -1.76 15.52
C GLU A 82 16.65 -2.02 14.09
N THR A 83 17.33 -2.87 13.32
CA THR A 83 16.86 -3.27 11.98
C THR A 83 15.51 -4.00 12.05
N ALA A 84 15.30 -4.87 13.05
CA ALA A 84 14.02 -5.55 13.22
C ALA A 84 12.88 -4.58 13.57
N LYS A 85 13.15 -3.58 14.42
CA LYS A 85 12.20 -2.50 14.75
C LYS A 85 11.79 -1.72 13.51
N LEU A 86 12.78 -1.36 12.70
CA LEU A 86 12.55 -0.61 11.47
C LEU A 86 11.70 -1.40 10.48
N LEU A 87 11.96 -2.71 10.33
CA LEU A 87 11.14 -3.60 9.50
C LEU A 87 9.70 -3.68 10.00
N ASP A 88 9.49 -3.77 11.31
CA ASP A 88 8.14 -3.75 11.88
C ASP A 88 7.43 -2.41 11.62
N MET A 89 8.14 -1.29 11.63
CA MET A 89 7.59 0.01 11.25
C MET A 89 7.24 0.09 9.76
N PHE A 90 8.08 -0.45 8.88
CA PHE A 90 7.76 -0.53 7.44
C PHE A 90 6.44 -1.28 7.22
N LYS A 91 6.19 -2.37 7.97
CA LYS A 91 4.91 -3.08 7.91
C LYS A 91 3.74 -2.21 8.34
N VAL A 92 3.88 -1.47 9.46
CA VAL A 92 2.82 -0.57 9.94
C VAL A 92 2.52 0.54 8.94
N ILE A 93 3.55 1.22 8.41
CA ILE A 93 3.37 2.27 7.40
C ILE A 93 2.69 1.72 6.16
N LYS A 94 3.12 0.54 5.67
CA LYS A 94 2.48 -0.12 4.52
C LYS A 94 1.00 -0.39 4.76
N VAL A 95 0.64 -0.89 5.94
CA VAL A 95 -0.78 -1.13 6.29
C VAL A 95 -1.57 0.17 6.24
N LEU A 96 -1.06 1.25 6.81
CA LEU A 96 -1.73 2.56 6.82
C LEU A 96 -1.88 3.15 5.41
N VAL A 97 -0.87 2.99 4.54
CA VAL A 97 -0.96 3.40 3.13
C VAL A 97 -2.00 2.57 2.39
N MET A 98 -1.97 1.24 2.53
CA MET A 98 -2.93 0.35 1.87
C MET A 98 -4.36 0.65 2.28
N ASP A 99 -4.57 0.97 3.56
CA ASP A 99 -5.86 1.32 4.14
C ASP A 99 -6.37 2.67 3.60
N ALA A 100 -5.53 3.71 3.58
CA ALA A 100 -5.89 5.00 2.98
C ALA A 100 -6.16 4.90 1.46
N GLN A 101 -5.34 4.14 0.73
CA GLN A 101 -5.58 3.85 -0.69
C GLN A 101 -6.90 3.10 -0.88
N GLY A 102 -7.18 2.08 -0.07
CA GLY A 102 -8.43 1.33 -0.09
C GLY A 102 -9.64 2.23 0.15
N ARG A 103 -9.59 3.10 1.16
CA ARG A 103 -10.63 4.10 1.42
C ARG A 103 -10.85 5.04 0.25
N ALA A 104 -9.79 5.57 -0.36
CA ALA A 104 -9.91 6.44 -1.53
C ALA A 104 -10.60 5.73 -2.72
N LEU A 105 -10.30 4.44 -2.95
CA LEU A 105 -11.02 3.62 -3.93
C LEU A 105 -12.51 3.43 -3.55
N SER A 106 -12.82 3.42 -2.25
CA SER A 106 -14.19 3.33 -1.73
C SER A 106 -14.99 4.65 -1.80
N GLU A 107 -14.34 5.80 -1.93
CA GLU A 107 -15.03 7.09 -1.90
C GLU A 107 -15.34 7.66 -3.29
N GLY A 108 -14.60 7.25 -4.32
CA GLY A 108 -14.80 7.76 -5.67
C GLY A 108 -14.39 6.78 -6.74
N GLY A 109 -15.35 6.20 -7.46
CA GLY A 109 -15.02 5.50 -8.68
C GLY A 109 -16.13 4.63 -9.25
N ASP A 110 -16.32 4.76 -10.56
CA ASP A 110 -16.79 3.67 -11.41
C ASP A 110 -15.87 2.45 -11.19
N VAL A 111 -16.45 1.26 -11.12
CA VAL A 111 -15.74 -0.02 -10.97
C VAL A 111 -14.59 -0.13 -11.98
N ALA A 112 -14.77 0.34 -13.21
CA ALA A 112 -13.73 0.30 -14.24
C ALA A 112 -12.48 1.14 -13.86
N VAL A 113 -12.68 2.29 -13.22
CA VAL A 113 -11.59 3.17 -12.76
C VAL A 113 -10.80 2.49 -11.65
N ILE A 114 -11.49 1.88 -10.69
CA ILE A 114 -10.87 1.20 -9.55
C ILE A 114 -10.08 -0.02 -10.00
N VAL A 115 -10.64 -0.83 -10.92
CA VAL A 115 -9.90 -1.95 -11.52
C VAL A 115 -8.62 -1.45 -12.20
N ASN A 116 -8.70 -0.37 -12.99
CA ASN A 116 -7.53 0.21 -13.64
C ASN A 116 -6.49 0.75 -12.64
N GLN A 117 -6.91 1.35 -11.53
CA GLN A 117 -6.01 1.81 -10.47
C GLN A 117 -5.32 0.63 -9.77
N LEU A 118 -6.05 -0.45 -9.47
CA LEU A 118 -5.47 -1.66 -8.88
C LEU A 118 -4.44 -2.32 -9.81
N LEU A 119 -4.61 -2.23 -11.13
CA LEU A 119 -3.63 -2.77 -12.08
C LEU A 119 -2.28 -2.04 -12.06
N GLN A 120 -2.19 -0.85 -11.46
CA GLN A 120 -0.93 -0.09 -11.35
C GLN A 120 0.01 -0.65 -10.28
N TYR A 121 -0.49 -1.45 -9.33
CA TYR A 121 0.37 -2.10 -8.34
C TYR A 121 1.07 -3.29 -8.97
N ASP A 122 2.41 -3.25 -9.05
CA ASP A 122 3.21 -4.35 -9.60
C ASP A 122 3.20 -5.60 -8.72
N ASP A 123 3.18 -5.39 -7.40
CA ASP A 123 3.18 -6.47 -6.41
C ASP A 123 1.77 -7.00 -6.16
N ASP A 124 1.62 -8.33 -6.28
CA ASP A 124 0.32 -8.99 -6.13
C ASP A 124 -0.23 -8.90 -4.72
N GLU A 125 0.63 -9.04 -3.71
CA GLU A 125 0.22 -8.98 -2.30
C GLU A 125 -0.32 -7.58 -1.99
N THR A 126 0.43 -6.54 -2.33
CA THR A 126 0.00 -5.14 -2.19
C THR A 126 -1.31 -4.89 -2.93
N ARG A 127 -1.42 -5.33 -4.18
CA ARG A 127 -2.63 -5.15 -4.98
C ARG A 127 -3.85 -5.78 -4.32
N VAL A 128 -3.71 -7.01 -3.83
CA VAL A 128 -4.79 -7.72 -3.14
C VAL A 128 -5.15 -6.97 -1.87
N GLN A 129 -4.18 -6.58 -1.02
CA GLN A 129 -4.47 -5.89 0.25
C GLN A 129 -5.18 -4.55 0.05
N VAL A 130 -4.77 -3.74 -0.93
CA VAL A 130 -5.46 -2.49 -1.27
C VAL A 130 -6.88 -2.77 -1.75
N MET A 131 -7.09 -3.79 -2.58
CA MET A 131 -8.42 -4.24 -2.98
C MET A 131 -9.25 -4.65 -1.75
N ARG A 132 -8.69 -5.43 -0.81
CA ARG A 132 -9.41 -5.87 0.40
C ARG A 132 -9.93 -4.68 1.20
N ALA A 133 -9.04 -3.74 1.51
CA ALA A 133 -9.38 -2.53 2.25
C ALA A 133 -10.48 -1.73 1.53
N GLY A 134 -10.38 -1.58 0.20
CA GLY A 134 -11.40 -0.89 -0.58
C GLY A 134 -12.75 -1.61 -0.65
N LEU A 135 -12.76 -2.95 -0.66
CA LEU A 135 -13.99 -3.73 -0.67
C LEU A 135 -14.66 -3.81 0.71
N GLU A 136 -13.92 -3.75 1.82
CA GLU A 136 -14.48 -3.85 3.17
C GLU A 136 -15.58 -2.81 3.44
N ALA A 137 -15.43 -1.60 2.90
CA ALA A 137 -16.40 -0.51 3.03
C ALA A 137 -17.61 -0.60 2.07
N ARG A 138 -17.65 -1.59 1.16
CA ARG A 138 -18.67 -1.73 0.10
C ARG A 138 -19.73 -2.79 0.43
N ASP A 139 -20.95 -2.57 -0.06
CA ASP A 139 -22.01 -3.56 0.02
C ASP A 139 -21.80 -4.75 -0.93
N ALA A 140 -22.62 -5.79 -0.78
CA ALA A 140 -22.51 -7.02 -1.55
C ALA A 140 -22.82 -6.81 -3.05
N GLU A 141 -23.75 -5.92 -3.39
CA GLU A 141 -24.10 -5.63 -4.78
C GLU A 141 -22.92 -4.99 -5.50
N TRP A 142 -22.28 -4.01 -4.87
CA TRP A 142 -21.11 -3.35 -5.41
C TRP A 142 -19.93 -4.32 -5.56
N LYS A 143 -19.67 -5.16 -4.56
CA LYS A 143 -18.65 -6.22 -4.64
C LYS A 143 -18.91 -7.17 -5.80
N GLN A 144 -20.17 -7.51 -6.04
CA GLN A 144 -20.55 -8.36 -7.16
C GLN A 144 -20.26 -7.66 -8.50
N GLN A 145 -20.68 -6.41 -8.67
CA GLN A 145 -20.36 -5.62 -9.87
C GLN A 145 -18.85 -5.50 -10.10
N PHE A 146 -18.06 -5.37 -9.03
CA PHE A 146 -16.61 -5.32 -9.09
C PHE A 146 -16.00 -6.59 -9.68
N PHE A 147 -16.36 -7.76 -9.18
CA PHE A 147 -15.85 -9.03 -9.70
C PHE A 147 -16.42 -9.39 -11.07
N GLU A 148 -17.64 -8.98 -11.39
CA GLU A 148 -18.21 -9.11 -12.74
C GLU A 148 -17.42 -8.26 -13.75
N LYS A 149 -17.02 -7.04 -13.38
CA LYS A 149 -16.19 -6.21 -14.25
C LYS A 149 -14.80 -6.80 -14.46
N ILE A 150 -14.19 -7.37 -13.42
CA ILE A 150 -12.90 -8.08 -13.56
C ILE A 150 -13.05 -9.25 -14.55
N GLU A 151 -14.12 -10.03 -14.44
CA GLU A 151 -14.41 -11.15 -15.33
C GLU A 151 -14.61 -10.71 -16.78
N GLU A 152 -15.35 -9.62 -17.01
CA GLU A 152 -15.51 -8.98 -18.32
C GLU A 152 -14.16 -8.60 -18.93
N VAL A 153 -13.32 -7.87 -18.18
CA VAL A 153 -12.01 -7.41 -18.66
C VAL A 153 -11.08 -8.60 -18.93
N ILE A 154 -11.10 -9.64 -18.10
CA ILE A 154 -10.35 -10.89 -18.38
C ILE A 154 -10.75 -11.45 -19.75
N GLY A 155 -12.06 -11.54 -20.02
CA GLY A 155 -12.60 -11.98 -21.31
C GLY A 155 -12.10 -11.15 -22.49
N GLU A 156 -12.09 -9.81 -22.35
CA GLU A 156 -11.58 -8.89 -23.38
C GLU A 156 -10.07 -9.10 -23.65
N THR A 157 -9.32 -9.52 -22.63
CA THR A 157 -7.89 -9.77 -22.79
C THR A 157 -7.57 -11.12 -23.44
N GLU A 158 -8.52 -12.06 -23.58
CA GLU A 158 -8.27 -13.44 -23.98
C GLU A 158 -7.47 -13.58 -25.29
N GLY A 159 -7.71 -12.69 -26.25
CA GLY A 159 -7.04 -12.67 -27.55
C GLY A 159 -5.71 -11.92 -27.59
N ILE A 160 -5.31 -11.21 -26.54
CA ILE A 160 -4.11 -10.36 -26.52
C ILE A 160 -2.86 -11.21 -26.27
N LYS A 161 -1.96 -11.27 -27.26
CA LYS A 161 -0.73 -12.09 -27.21
C LYS A 161 0.54 -11.34 -26.82
N SER A 162 0.47 -10.04 -26.59
CA SER A 162 1.61 -9.26 -26.07
C SER A 162 1.94 -9.66 -24.64
N ASP A 163 3.20 -9.48 -24.23
CA ASP A 163 3.61 -9.66 -22.83
C ASP A 163 2.79 -8.80 -21.87
N ASP A 164 2.55 -7.53 -22.21
CA ASP A 164 1.76 -6.60 -21.40
C ASP A 164 0.32 -7.10 -21.20
N GLY A 165 -0.33 -7.56 -22.27
CA GLY A 165 -1.66 -8.16 -22.21
C GLY A 165 -1.73 -9.44 -21.37
N ARG A 166 -0.69 -10.29 -21.42
CA ARG A 166 -0.61 -11.47 -20.55
C ARG A 166 -0.43 -11.09 -19.09
N GLU A 167 0.43 -10.11 -18.80
CA GLU A 167 0.66 -9.63 -17.44
C GLU A 167 -0.60 -8.97 -16.89
N MET A 168 -1.27 -8.12 -17.66
CA MET A 168 -2.55 -7.52 -17.26
C MET A 168 -3.59 -8.58 -16.90
N ARG A 169 -3.74 -9.64 -17.73
CA ARG A 169 -4.64 -10.75 -17.42
C ARG A 169 -4.24 -11.45 -16.12
N ARG A 170 -2.97 -11.78 -15.95
CA ARG A 170 -2.45 -12.41 -14.74
C ARG A 170 -2.79 -11.58 -13.49
N ARG A 171 -2.66 -10.25 -13.58
CA ARG A 171 -2.99 -9.32 -12.49
C ARG A 171 -4.48 -9.35 -12.15
N LEU A 172 -5.36 -9.35 -13.17
CA LEU A 172 -6.82 -9.47 -13.00
C LEU A 172 -7.22 -10.82 -12.42
N GLU A 173 -6.63 -11.91 -12.89
CA GLU A 173 -6.88 -13.26 -12.38
C GLU A 173 -6.48 -13.39 -10.90
N THR A 174 -5.39 -12.75 -10.47
CA THR A 174 -5.02 -12.68 -9.06
C THR A 174 -6.10 -12.01 -8.22
N LEU A 175 -6.70 -10.91 -8.70
CA LEU A 175 -7.83 -10.27 -8.00
C LEU A 175 -9.06 -11.19 -7.98
N GLN A 176 -9.42 -11.78 -9.13
CA GLN A 176 -10.60 -12.64 -9.28
C GLN A 176 -10.57 -13.87 -8.36
N LYS A 177 -9.39 -14.44 -8.09
CA LYS A 177 -9.23 -15.60 -7.18
C LYS A 177 -9.72 -15.33 -5.76
N ASN A 178 -9.77 -14.07 -5.33
CA ASN A 178 -10.21 -13.69 -3.99
C ASN A 178 -11.73 -13.46 -3.90
N ARG A 179 -12.49 -13.60 -5.01
CA ARG A 179 -13.94 -13.34 -5.08
C ARG A 179 -14.74 -13.99 -3.96
N ASN A 180 -14.51 -15.27 -3.69
CA ASN A 180 -15.26 -16.06 -2.70
C ASN A 180 -15.04 -15.61 -1.25
N GLU A 181 -14.04 -14.76 -1.00
CA GLU A 181 -13.80 -14.22 0.33
C GLU A 181 -14.65 -12.96 0.61
N PHE A 182 -15.24 -12.38 -0.45
CA PHE A 182 -15.98 -11.12 -0.38
C PHE A 182 -17.46 -11.23 -0.76
N LEU A 183 -17.86 -12.33 -1.41
CA LEU A 183 -19.25 -12.66 -1.78
C LEU A 183 -19.78 -13.83 -0.95
#